data_AF-A0A962QP39-F1
#
_entry.id   AF-A0A962QP39-F1
#
_cell.length_a   1.000
_cell.length_b   1.000
_cell.length_c   1.000
_cell.angle_alpha   90.00
_cell.angle_beta   90.00
_cell.angle_gamma   90.00
#
_symmetry.space_group_name_H-M   'P 1'
#
loop_
_entity.id
_entity.type
_entity.pdbx_description
1 polymer ?
#
loop_
_entity_poly.entity_id
_entity_poly.type
_entity_poly.pdbx_seq_one_letter_code
_entity_poly.pdbx_strand_id
1 'polypeptide(L)' 'MSHSTTITTASQTLWRVIESYGLDPAQVFRQAGLDPAQWNEPGARFDDAKLDHAWLIATELTADPCIGLRVARCF' A
#
# COMPACT_ATOMS: atom_id res chain seq x y z
N MET A 1 19.03 -14.41 -6.36
CA MET A 1 18.15 -13.23 -6.38
C MET A 1 16.81 -13.69 -5.84
N SER A 2 16.53 -13.45 -4.56
CA SER A 2 15.36 -14.01 -3.88
C SER A 2 14.11 -13.21 -4.29
N HIS A 3 13.25 -13.84 -5.08
CA HIS A 3 11.96 -13.30 -5.51
C HIS A 3 10.98 -13.49 -4.35
N SER A 4 10.98 -12.58 -3.37
CA SER A 4 10.03 -12.61 -2.26
C SER A 4 8.68 -12.14 -2.77
N THR A 5 7.83 -13.08 -3.17
CA THR A 5 6.46 -12.78 -3.58
C THR A 5 5.65 -12.38 -2.34
N THR A 6 5.52 -11.07 -2.09
CA THR A 6 4.61 -10.58 -1.07
C THR A 6 3.18 -10.72 -1.61
N ILE A 7 2.53 -11.84 -1.28
CA ILE A 7 1.11 -12.07 -1.61
C ILE A 7 0.29 -10.89 -1.06
N THR A 8 -0.72 -10.49 -1.83
CA THR A 8 -1.78 -9.46 -1.71
C THR A 8 -2.05 -8.81 -0.33
N THR A 9 -1.68 -9.44 0.78
CA THR A 9 -1.74 -8.93 2.14
C THR A 9 -1.04 -7.57 2.31
N ALA A 10 0.17 -7.34 1.78
CA ALA A 10 0.88 -6.07 2.05
C ALA A 10 0.21 -4.85 1.40
N SER A 11 -0.26 -4.99 0.16
CA SER A 11 -1.00 -3.93 -0.53
C SER A 11 -2.39 -3.72 0.07
N GLN A 12 -3.09 -4.79 0.48
CA GLN A 12 -4.35 -4.68 1.22
C GLN A 12 -4.17 -4.01 2.58
N THR A 13 -3.09 -4.33 3.29
CA THR A 13 -2.74 -3.71 4.57
C THR A 13 -2.46 -2.23 4.40
N LEU A 14 -1.62 -1.85 3.43
CA LEU A 14 -1.34 -0.44 3.16
C LEU A 14 -2.64 0.33 2.85
N TRP A 15 -3.49 -0.26 2.01
CA TRP A 15 -4.80 0.32 1.69
C TRP A 15 -5.63 0.63 2.95
N ARG A 16 -5.82 -0.37 3.82
CA ARG A 16 -6.56 -0.21 5.08
C ARG A 16 -5.91 0.80 6.02
N VAL A 17 -4.58 0.82 6.08
CA VAL A 17 -3.84 1.78 6.89
C VAL A 17 -4.15 3.19 6.38
N ILE A 18 -4.05 3.46 5.08
CA ILE A 18 -4.37 4.77 4.50
C ILE A 18 -5.82 5.17 4.78
N GLU A 19 -6.79 4.25 4.63
CA GLU A 19 -8.20 4.49 4.99
C GLU A 19 -8.37 4.87 6.47
N SER A 20 -7.59 4.26 7.37
CA SER A 20 -7.64 4.58 8.81
C SER A 20 -7.19 6.00 9.16
N TYR A 21 -6.46 6.68 8.26
CA TYR A 21 -6.13 8.11 8.39
C TYR A 21 -7.16 9.03 7.70
N GLY A 22 -8.21 8.47 7.09
CA GLY A 22 -9.22 9.24 6.36
C GLY A 22 -8.74 9.75 4.99
N LEU A 23 -7.70 9.16 4.43
CA LEU A 23 -7.16 9.49 3.11
C LEU A 23 -7.76 8.59 2.02
N ASP A 24 -7.72 9.02 0.75
CA ASP A 24 -8.10 8.18 -0.39
C ASP A 24 -6.94 7.24 -0.78
N PRO A 25 -7.00 5.94 -0.45
CA PRO A 25 -5.95 4.98 -0.81
C PRO A 25 -5.78 4.83 -2.33
N ALA A 26 -6.85 4.99 -3.11
CA ALA A 26 -6.77 4.90 -4.56
C ALA A 26 -5.94 6.05 -5.14
N GLN A 27 -6.07 7.25 -4.57
CA GLN A 27 -5.24 8.39 -4.95
C GLN A 27 -3.76 8.14 -4.64
N VAL A 28 -3.44 7.65 -3.45
CA VAL A 28 -2.06 7.34 -3.04
C VAL A 28 -1.44 6.28 -3.94
N PHE A 29 -2.17 5.22 -4.25
CA PHE A 29 -1.70 4.15 -5.14
C PHE A 29 -1.45 4.68 -6.55
N ARG A 30 -2.35 5.49 -7.11
CA ARG A 30 -2.16 6.12 -8.42
C ARG A 30 -0.95 7.05 -8.44
N GLN A 31 -0.70 7.82 -7.38
CA GLN A 31 0.49 8.68 -7.26
C GLN A 31 1.79 7.86 -7.24
N ALA A 32 1.77 6.67 -6.64
CA ALA A 32 2.88 5.72 -6.67
C ALA A 32 3.04 4.97 -8.00
N GLY A 33 2.15 5.22 -8.99
CA GLY A 33 2.14 4.52 -10.28
C GLY A 33 1.58 3.10 -10.22
N LEU A 34 0.85 2.77 -9.15
CA LEU A 34 0.06 1.54 -9.00
C LEU A 34 -1.34 1.78 -9.57
N ASP A 35 -1.92 0.78 -10.20
CA ASP A 35 -3.32 0.83 -10.63
C ASP A 35 -4.20 0.00 -9.70
N PRO A 36 -5.07 0.62 -8.88
CA PRO A 36 -6.01 -0.10 -8.03
C PRO A 36 -6.92 -1.08 -8.78
N ALA A 37 -7.15 -0.87 -10.09
CA ALA A 37 -7.95 -1.78 -10.91
C ALA A 37 -7.34 -3.19 -11.03
N GLN A 38 -6.01 -3.31 -10.82
CA GLN A 38 -5.30 -4.59 -10.78
C GLN A 38 -5.83 -5.54 -9.70
N TRP A 39 -6.58 -5.05 -8.69
CA TRP A 39 -7.18 -5.91 -7.66
C TRP A 39 -8.21 -6.89 -8.23
N ASN A 40 -8.81 -6.55 -9.37
CA ASN A 40 -9.82 -7.39 -10.01
C ASN A 40 -9.21 -8.47 -10.92
N GLU A 41 -7.90 -8.42 -11.16
CA GLU A 41 -7.20 -9.37 -12.01
C GLU A 41 -6.73 -10.59 -11.20
N PRO A 42 -7.18 -11.80 -11.52
CA PRO A 42 -6.73 -13.02 -10.86
C PRO A 42 -5.20 -13.18 -10.98
N GLY A 43 -4.51 -13.21 -9.84
CA GLY A 43 -3.05 -13.36 -9.80
C GLY A 43 -2.26 -12.08 -10.07
N ALA A 44 -2.93 -10.93 -10.15
CA ALA A 44 -2.23 -9.65 -10.22
C ALA A 44 -1.31 -9.44 -9.02
N ARG A 45 -0.15 -8.87 -9.34
CA ARG A 45 0.88 -8.52 -8.37
C ARG A 45 1.18 -7.05 -8.52
N PHE A 46 1.31 -6.39 -7.39
CA PHE A 46 1.87 -5.06 -7.37
C PHE A 46 3.39 -5.15 -7.42
N ASP A 47 3.98 -4.20 -8.12
CA ASP A 47 5.41 -4.01 -8.11
C ASP A 47 5.85 -3.56 -6.71
N ASP A 48 6.79 -4.30 -6.10
CA ASP A 48 7.23 -4.03 -4.74
C ASP A 48 7.84 -2.62 -4.59
N ALA A 49 8.60 -2.13 -5.58
CA ALA A 49 9.22 -0.81 -5.51
C ALA A 49 8.17 0.30 -5.59
N LYS A 50 7.08 0.08 -6.35
CA LYS A 50 5.94 1.01 -6.36
C LYS A 50 5.14 0.95 -5.06
N LEU A 51 5.05 -0.22 -4.43
CA LEU A 51 4.39 -0.34 -3.13
C LEU A 51 5.20 0.38 -2.03
N ASP A 52 6.53 0.28 -2.06
CA ASP A 52 7.42 1.05 -1.19
C ASP A 52 7.25 2.56 -1.40
N HIS A 53 7.10 3.01 -2.65
CA HIS A 53 6.81 4.41 -2.94
C HIS A 53 5.44 4.85 -2.40
N ALA A 54 4.42 3.99 -2.48
CA ALA A 54 3.11 4.26 -1.88
C ALA A 54 3.20 4.40 -0.35
N TRP A 55 4.05 3.62 0.32
CA TRP A 55 4.33 3.78 1.76
C TRP A 55 4.96 5.14 2.08
N LEU A 56 5.91 5.61 1.27
CA LEU A 56 6.54 6.92 1.46
C LEU A 56 5.51 8.05 1.31
N ILE A 57 4.71 8.03 0.24
CA ILE A 57 3.64 9.02 0.02
C ILE A 57 2.64 9.01 1.18
N ALA A 58 2.21 7.82 1.64
CA ALA A 58 1.31 7.71 2.78
C ALA A 58 1.93 8.27 4.08
N THR A 59 3.23 8.08 4.28
CA THR A 59 3.96 8.63 5.45
C THR A 59 3.98 10.16 5.41
N GLU A 60 4.24 10.73 4.23
CA GLU A 60 4.27 12.18 4.04
C GLU A 60 2.88 12.81 4.24
N LEU A 61 1.84 12.21 3.66
CA LEU A 61 0.46 12.72 3.76
C LEU A 61 -0.12 12.63 5.19
N THR A 62 0.29 11.62 5.94
CA THR A 62 -0.19 11.43 7.32
C THR A 62 0.64 12.16 8.36
N ALA A 63 1.84 12.64 7.98
CA ALA A 63 2.86 13.17 8.89
C ALA A 63 3.17 12.22 10.07
N ASP A 64 2.93 10.91 9.90
CA ASP A 64 3.14 9.88 10.90
C ASP A 64 4.28 8.96 10.46
N PRO A 65 5.53 9.20 10.92
CA PRO A 65 6.67 8.35 10.58
C PRO A 65 6.52 6.92 11.11
N CYS A 66 5.58 6.67 12.02
CA CYS A 66 5.29 5.37 12.62
C CYS A 66 4.08 4.68 11.95
N ILE A 67 3.69 5.10 10.74
CA ILE A 67 2.56 4.51 9.98
C ILE A 67 2.62 2.98 9.90
N GLY A 68 3.81 2.41 9.76
CA GLY A 68 4.03 0.96 9.73
C GLY A 68 3.62 0.23 11.01
N LEU A 69 3.57 0.88 12.17
CA LEU A 69 3.09 0.28 13.42
C LEU A 69 1.57 0.14 13.45
N ARG A 70 0.84 0.89 12.61
CA ARG A 70 -0.63 0.74 12.49
C ARG A 70 -1.03 -0.50 11.73
N VAL A 71 -0.12 -1.12 10.99
CA VAL A 71 -0.33 -2.41 10.34
C VAL A 71 -0.85 -3.45 11.35
N ALA A 72 -0.32 -3.47 12.56
CA ALA A 72 -0.76 -4.38 13.63
C ALA A 72 -2.22 -4.18 14.07
N ARG A 73 -2.84 -3.03 13.77
CA ARG A 73 -4.25 -2.71 14.07
C ARG A 73 -5.20 -3.00 12.90
N CYS A 74 -4.68 -3.35 11.73
CA CYS A 74 -5.46 -3.59 10.51
C CYS A 74 -5.58 -5.09 10.13
N PHE A 75 -5.08 -5.99 11.00
CA PHE A 75 -5.27 -7.44 10.92
C PHE A 75 -6.59 -7.89 11.54
#